data_AF-A0A7Z9LPQ5-F1
#
_entry.id   AF-A0A7Z9LPQ5-F1
#
_cell.length_a   1.000
_cell.length_b   1.000
_cell.length_c   1.000
_cell.angle_alpha   90.00
_cell.angle_beta   90.00
_cell.angle_gamma   90.00
#
_symmetry.space_group_name_H-M   'P 1'
#
loop_
_entity.id
_entity.type
_entity.pdbx_description
1 polymer ?
#
loop_
_entity_poly.entity_id
_entity_poly.type
_entity_poly.pdbx_seq_one_letter_code
_entity_poly.pdbx_strand_id
1 'polypeptide(L)'
;MSQDELKELLEKVHAELSGIDKLDHESASLIATVVDDIHHKLGDEPSKDESHGLIDRLKDAAQEFEEDHPQLTDAVGRVVDALSRLGI
;
A
#
# COMPACT_ATOMS: atom_id res chain seq x y z
N MET A 1 -4.69 13.18 8.80
CA MET A 1 -4.48 11.75 8.59
C MET A 1 -4.96 11.01 9.82
N SER A 2 -6.27 10.74 9.82
CA SER A 2 -6.88 9.77 10.73
C SER A 2 -6.75 8.36 10.13
N GLN A 3 -6.93 7.31 10.92
CA GLN A 3 -6.95 5.93 10.39
C GLN A 3 -7.98 5.75 9.26
N ASP A 4 -9.11 6.46 9.31
CA ASP A 4 -10.13 6.45 8.26
C ASP A 4 -9.60 6.97 6.91
N GLU A 5 -8.84 8.07 6.89
CA GLU A 5 -8.28 8.61 5.64
C GLU A 5 -7.27 7.65 5.01
N LEU A 6 -6.51 6.94 5.85
CA LEU A 6 -5.56 5.92 5.41
C LEU A 6 -6.31 4.72 4.79
N LYS A 7 -7.41 4.27 5.39
CA LYS A 7 -8.25 3.21 4.83
C LYS A 7 -8.82 3.58 3.47
N GLU A 8 -9.34 4.79 3.31
CA GLU A 8 -9.83 5.27 2.01
C GLU A 8 -8.75 5.27 0.94
N LEU A 9 -7.51 5.63 1.32
CA LEU A 9 -6.37 5.61 0.42
C LEU A 9 -5.97 4.18 0.02
N LEU A 10 -5.95 3.26 0.99
CA LEU A 10 -5.72 1.83 0.74
C LEU A 10 -6.77 1.24 -0.21
N GLU A 11 -8.05 1.55 0.00
CA GLU A 11 -9.13 1.10 -0.89
C GLU A 11 -8.97 1.65 -2.30
N LYS A 12 -8.52 2.91 -2.44
CA LYS A 12 -8.21 3.50 -3.74
C LYS A 12 -7.10 2.74 -4.45
N VAL A 13 -5.99 2.46 -3.77
CA VAL A 13 -4.88 1.67 -4.32
C VAL A 13 -5.38 0.28 -4.75
N HIS A 14 -6.20 -0.37 -3.91
CA HIS A 14 -6.80 -1.67 -4.21
C HIS A 14 -7.72 -1.64 -5.45
N ALA A 15 -8.53 -0.58 -5.59
CA ALA A 15 -9.41 -0.41 -6.74
C ALA A 15 -8.63 -0.13 -8.03
N GLU A 16 -7.55 0.65 -7.96
CA GLU A 16 -6.68 0.90 -9.11
C GLU A 16 -5.94 -0.38 -9.53
N LEU A 17 -5.41 -1.15 -8.58
CA LEU A 17 -4.79 -2.47 -8.83
C LEU A 17 -5.73 -3.45 -9.52
N SER A 18 -6.99 -3.50 -9.10
CA SER A 18 -8.00 -4.38 -9.69
C SER A 18 -8.37 -3.99 -11.13
N GLY A 19 -8.01 -2.78 -11.57
CA GLY A 19 -8.20 -2.28 -12.93
C GLY A 19 -6.98 -2.45 -13.85
N ILE A 20 -5.84 -2.93 -13.35
CA ILE A 20 -4.61 -3.09 -14.13
C ILE A 20 -4.71 -4.35 -15.01
N ASP A 21 -4.64 -4.17 -16.33
CA ASP A 21 -4.86 -5.22 -17.32
C ASP A 21 -3.64 -6.15 -17.44
N LYS A 22 -3.78 -7.33 -16.81
CA LYS A 22 -3.14 -8.63 -17.09
C LYS A 22 -1.62 -8.81 -17.15
N LEU A 23 -0.81 -7.80 -17.43
CA LEU A 23 0.63 -8.00 -17.59
C LEU A 23 1.38 -7.97 -16.25
N ASP A 24 0.82 -7.32 -15.23
CA ASP A 24 1.50 -7.03 -13.97
C ASP A 24 0.80 -7.64 -12.74
N HIS A 25 0.32 -8.88 -12.89
CA HIS A 25 -0.43 -9.57 -11.83
C HIS A 25 0.41 -9.85 -10.58
N GLU A 26 1.72 -10.06 -10.72
CA GLU A 26 2.58 -10.47 -9.62
C GLU A 26 2.81 -9.32 -8.64
N SER A 27 3.29 -8.20 -9.15
CA SER A 27 3.49 -7.00 -8.37
C SER A 27 2.14 -6.48 -7.85
N ALA A 28 1.06 -6.55 -8.65
CA ALA A 28 -0.26 -6.07 -8.23
C ALA A 28 -0.79 -6.89 -7.05
N SER A 29 -0.58 -8.21 -7.10
CA SER A 29 -0.89 -9.11 -5.99
C SER A 29 -0.03 -8.81 -4.77
N LEU A 30 1.24 -8.40 -4.94
CA LEU A 30 2.11 -8.02 -3.84
C LEU A 30 1.60 -6.77 -3.12
N ILE A 31 1.28 -5.71 -3.88
CA ILE A 31 0.73 -4.46 -3.33
C ILE A 31 -0.63 -4.74 -2.68
N ALA A 32 -1.50 -5.52 -3.32
CA ALA A 32 -2.80 -5.89 -2.75
C ALA A 32 -2.66 -6.66 -1.43
N THR A 33 -1.70 -7.58 -1.34
CA THR A 33 -1.42 -8.34 -0.11
C THR A 33 -0.94 -7.42 1.00
N VAL A 34 0.00 -6.53 0.70
CA VAL A 34 0.56 -5.61 1.70
C VAL A 34 -0.49 -4.59 2.18
N VAL A 35 -1.32 -4.09 1.27
CA VAL A 35 -2.48 -3.24 1.59
C VAL A 35 -3.48 -3.97 2.50
N ASP A 36 -3.81 -5.22 2.20
CA ASP A 36 -4.73 -6.03 3.03
C ASP A 36 -4.15 -6.29 4.42
N ASP A 37 -2.86 -6.61 4.50
CA ASP A 37 -2.16 -6.86 5.76
C ASP A 37 -2.11 -5.59 6.62
N ILE A 38 -1.82 -4.42 6.03
CA ILE A 38 -1.92 -3.12 6.70
C ILE A 38 -3.35 -2.84 7.17
N HIS A 39 -4.37 -3.17 6.36
CA HIS A 39 -5.77 -2.97 6.73
C HIS A 39 -6.17 -3.85 7.92
N HIS A 40 -5.69 -5.10 7.97
CA HIS A 40 -5.89 -6.01 9.08
C HIS A 40 -5.19 -5.52 10.35
N LYS A 41 -3.94 -5.06 10.21
CA LYS A 41 -3.10 -4.54 11.29
C LYS A 41 -3.56 -3.17 11.79
N LEU A 42 -4.25 -2.36 10.98
CA LEU A 42 -4.89 -1.15 11.48
C LEU A 42 -6.02 -1.45 12.49
N GLY A 43 -6.57 -2.67 12.47
CA GLY A 43 -7.59 -3.12 13.43
C GLY A 43 -7.03 -3.76 14.71
N ASP A 44 -5.76 -4.15 14.72
CA ASP A 44 -5.10 -4.91 15.81
C ASP A 44 -3.76 -4.23 16.12
N GLU A 45 -3.58 -3.66 17.32
CA GLU A 45 -2.42 -2.81 17.70
C GLU A 45 -1.08 -3.35 17.14
N PRO A 46 -0.59 -2.81 16.01
CA PRO A 46 0.53 -3.43 15.33
C PRO A 46 1.84 -3.02 16.00
N SER A 47 2.74 -3.98 16.17
CA SER A 47 4.11 -3.70 16.59
C SER A 47 4.79 -2.83 15.53
N LYS A 48 5.42 -1.72 15.94
CA LYS A 48 6.11 -0.77 15.03
C LYS A 48 7.13 -1.43 14.07
N ASP A 49 7.74 -2.53 14.50
CA ASP A 49 8.71 -3.29 13.70
C ASP A 49 8.06 -4.01 12.51
N GLU A 50 6.84 -4.52 12.69
CA GLU A 50 6.10 -5.25 11.65
C GLU A 50 5.57 -4.31 10.57
N SER A 51 5.05 -3.16 10.99
CA SER A 51 4.51 -2.13 10.10
C SER A 51 5.59 -1.52 9.20
N HIS A 52 6.81 -1.29 9.71
CA HIS A 52 7.94 -0.84 8.88
C HIS A 52 8.28 -1.84 7.77
N GLY A 53 8.29 -3.14 8.08
CA GLY A 53 8.56 -4.18 7.09
C GLY A 53 7.51 -4.23 5.98
N LEU A 54 6.24 -3.99 6.31
CA LEU A 54 5.15 -3.89 5.34
C LEU A 54 5.30 -2.65 4.44
N ILE A 55 5.62 -1.49 5.04
CA ILE A 55 5.83 -0.24 4.30
C ILE A 55 6.98 -0.39 3.29
N ASP A 56 8.10 -0.98 3.70
CA ASP A 56 9.25 -1.19 2.83
C ASP A 56 8.90 -2.09 1.64
N ARG A 57 8.18 -3.18 1.90
CA ARG A 57 7.74 -4.14 0.88
C ARG A 57 6.74 -3.53 -0.10
N LEU A 58 5.84 -2.68 0.40
CA LEU A 58 4.89 -1.93 -0.43
C LEU A 58 5.62 -0.98 -1.38
N LYS A 59 6.64 -0.30 -0.85
CA LYS A 59 7.45 0.68 -1.58
C LYS A 59 8.32 0.02 -2.65
N ASP A 60 8.90 -1.14 -2.35
CA ASP A 60 9.67 -1.95 -3.30
C ASP A 60 8.79 -2.40 -4.47
N ALA A 61 7.59 -2.92 -4.18
CA ALA A 61 6.63 -3.30 -5.22
C ALA A 61 6.17 -2.09 -6.06
N ALA A 62 5.88 -0.95 -5.43
CA ALA A 62 5.50 0.26 -6.16
C ALA A 62 6.61 0.86 -7.02
N GLN A 63 7.88 0.57 -6.69
CA GLN A 63 9.02 0.95 -7.51
C GLN A 63 9.11 0.09 -8.77
N GLU A 64 8.77 -1.20 -8.69
CA GLU A 64 8.68 -2.07 -9.89
C GLU A 64 7.55 -1.63 -10.83
N PHE A 65 6.50 -0.99 -10.30
CA PHE A 65 5.41 -0.39 -11.06
C PHE A 65 5.65 1.03 -11.56
N GLU A 66 6.70 1.72 -11.12
CA GLU A 66 6.89 3.15 -11.43
C GLU A 66 7.00 3.40 -12.93
N GLU A 67 7.58 2.44 -13.66
CA GLU A 67 7.80 2.54 -15.11
C GLU A 67 6.49 2.38 -15.91
N ASP A 68 5.61 1.47 -15.50
CA ASP A 68 4.36 1.16 -16.21
C ASP A 68 3.15 1.95 -15.68
N HIS A 69 3.14 2.32 -14.39
CA HIS A 69 1.97 2.85 -13.69
C HIS A 69 2.31 3.98 -12.68
N PRO A 70 2.73 5.17 -13.16
CA PRO A 70 3.12 6.30 -12.30
C PRO A 70 1.97 6.80 -11.40
N GLN A 71 0.71 6.59 -11.79
CA GLN A 71 -0.45 6.93 -10.96
C GLN A 71 -0.55 6.03 -9.72
N LEU A 72 -0.23 4.74 -9.87
CA LEU A 72 -0.26 3.78 -8.77
C LEU A 72 0.87 4.06 -7.78
N THR A 73 2.08 4.33 -8.28
CA THR A 73 3.24 4.66 -7.44
C THR A 73 2.99 5.92 -6.61
N ASP A 74 2.32 6.94 -7.17
CA ASP A 74 1.92 8.12 -6.41
C ASP A 74 0.90 7.79 -5.31
N ALA A 75 -0.12 6.97 -5.62
CA ALA A 75 -1.11 6.55 -4.64
C ALA A 75 -0.49 5.74 -3.49
N VAL A 76 0.40 4.79 -3.82
CA VAL A 76 1.15 4.00 -2.83
C VAL A 76 2.09 4.88 -2.01
N GLY A 77 2.80 5.81 -2.64
CA GLY A 77 3.68 6.76 -1.95
C GLY A 77 2.92 7.57 -0.90
N ARG A 78 1.70 8.01 -1.19
CA ARG A 78 0.83 8.69 -0.22
C ARG A 78 0.39 7.78 0.94
N VAL A 79 0.12 6.50 0.68
CA VAL A 79 -0.16 5.50 1.73
C VAL A 79 1.03 5.36 2.67
N VAL A 80 2.23 5.17 2.12
CA VAL A 80 3.49 5.04 2.86
C VAL A 80 3.78 6.29 3.72
N ASP A 81 3.57 7.49 3.16
CA ASP A 81 3.75 8.76 3.88
C ASP A 81 2.76 8.90 5.04
N ALA A 82 1.50 8.48 4.82
CA ALA A 82 0.47 8.48 5.85
C ALA A 82 0.76 7.49 6.98
N LEU A 83 1.21 6.27 6.66
CA LEU A 83 1.64 5.26 7.63
C LEU A 83 2.84 5.76 8.47
N SER A 84 3.85 6.31 7.79
CA SER A 84 5.05 6.88 8.42
C SER A 84 4.71 8.01 9.40
N ARG A 85 3.73 8.86 9.05
CA ARG A 85 3.24 9.94 9.93
C ARG A 85 2.47 9.43 11.15
N LEU A 86 1.79 8.29 11.03
CA LEU A 86 1.14 7.64 12.16
C LEU A 86 2.17 6.97 13.10
N GLY A 87 3.40 6.78 12.65
CA GLY A 87 4.47 6.19 13.46
C GLY A 87 4.25 4.70 13.75
N ILE A 88 3.46 4.06 12.89
CA ILE A 88 3.34 2.61 12.76
C ILE A 88 4.22 2.20 11.60
#